data_AF-A0A953KFK4-F1
#
_entry.id   AF-A0A953KFK4-F1
#
_cell.length_a   1.000
_cell.length_b   1.000
_cell.length_c   1.000
_cell.angle_alpha   90.00
_cell.angle_beta   90.00
_cell.angle_gamma   90.00
#
_symmetry.space_group_name_H-M   'P 1'
#
loop_
_entity.id
_entity.type
_entity.pdbx_description
1 polymer ?
#
loop_
_entity_poly.entity_id
_entity_poly.type
_entity_poly.pdbx_seq_one_letter_code
_entity_poly.pdbx_strand_id
1 'polypeptide(L)'
;MFARSRFASNSWNSSGGDKAVFQGVGVALGLIAIGILFSGKITAFFDLPSFAIVVGGTFGATLANYSISDLRHAWSTMQSVLKSPDFRPFERIQYMVQLSQMVKRGGVLVLEEQSRSSSDPFLRLALEMTADGHSAPEIKRILETEMRVSNDRALRAVQVFETAGCFAPALGLIGTLIGLIQMLGSLNNPAAVGPGMALALVTTLYGAIFANVILLPMAGKLRIRSEEA
;
A
#
# COMPACT_ATOMS: atom_id res chain seq x y z
N MET A 1 -19.79 45.50 12.11
CA MET A 1 -20.52 44.85 13.21
C MET A 1 -21.02 43.51 12.67
N PHE A 2 -20.71 42.42 13.37
CA PHE A 2 -21.03 41.00 13.11
C PHE A 2 -20.14 40.17 12.16
N ALA A 3 -19.17 39.51 12.81
CA ALA A 3 -18.97 38.05 12.83
C ALA A 3 -18.58 37.32 11.54
N ARG A 4 -17.27 37.10 11.38
CA ARG A 4 -16.70 35.80 10.97
C ARG A 4 -15.41 35.54 11.76
N SER A 5 -15.60 35.12 13.01
CA SER A 5 -14.60 34.36 13.74
C SER A 5 -14.78 32.87 13.42
N ARG A 6 -13.69 32.11 13.55
CA ARG A 6 -13.56 30.65 13.42
C ARG A 6 -13.29 30.13 12.01
N PHE A 7 -12.03 30.22 11.60
CA PHE A 7 -11.28 28.99 11.29
C PHE A 7 -9.90 29.17 11.91
N ALA A 8 -9.79 28.73 13.16
CA ALA A 8 -8.51 28.50 13.80
C ALA A 8 -7.74 27.54 12.90
N SER A 9 -6.62 28.03 12.40
CA SER A 9 -5.59 27.29 11.72
C SER A 9 -5.11 26.16 12.64
N ASN A 10 -5.71 24.98 12.49
CA ASN A 10 -5.09 23.74 12.93
C ASN A 10 -4.07 23.37 11.84
N SER A 11 -2.92 24.02 11.91
CA SER A 11 -1.70 23.74 11.14
C SER A 11 -1.04 22.44 11.61
N TRP A 12 -1.82 21.36 11.68
CA TRP A 12 -1.27 20.02 11.89
C TRP A 12 -0.58 19.56 10.60
N ASN A 13 0.72 19.88 10.58
CA ASN A 13 1.79 19.13 9.95
C ASN A 13 1.73 19.02 8.41
N SER A 14 2.04 20.13 7.74
CA SER A 14 2.22 20.22 6.28
C SER A 14 3.59 19.71 5.77
N SER A 15 4.16 18.65 6.35
CA SER A 15 5.35 18.02 5.78
C SER A 15 5.48 16.54 6.15
N GLY A 16 5.27 15.66 5.17
CA GLY A 16 5.74 14.28 5.21
C GLY A 16 4.75 13.29 4.60
N GLY A 17 5.13 12.68 3.47
CA GLY A 17 4.39 11.59 2.84
C GLY A 17 3.96 10.55 3.87
N ASP A 18 2.75 10.00 3.70
CA ASP A 18 2.01 9.06 4.57
C ASP A 18 2.74 8.49 5.82
N LYS A 19 3.14 9.38 6.74
CA LYS A 19 3.76 8.99 8.01
C LYS A 19 2.78 8.21 8.89
N ALA A 20 1.48 8.35 8.65
CA ALA A 20 0.42 7.69 9.40
C ALA A 20 0.48 6.15 9.30
N VAL A 21 0.83 5.59 8.12
CA VAL A 21 0.97 4.13 7.98
C VAL A 21 2.16 3.64 8.79
N PHE A 22 3.32 4.29 8.65
CA PHE A 22 4.52 3.94 9.42
C PHE A 22 4.31 4.10 10.93
N GLN A 23 3.60 5.13 11.36
CA GLN A 23 3.24 5.34 12.76
C GLN A 23 2.28 4.26 13.26
N GLY A 24 1.22 3.93 12.51
CA GLY A 24 0.26 2.90 12.89
C GLY A 24 0.90 1.51 12.99
N VAL A 25 1.65 1.11 11.96
CA VAL A 25 2.42 -0.14 11.94
C VAL A 25 3.45 -0.16 13.06
N GLY A 26 4.15 0.96 13.29
CA GLY A 26 5.15 1.10 14.35
C GLY A 26 4.56 0.96 15.75
N VAL A 27 3.39 1.55 16.02
CA VAL A 27 2.68 1.41 17.30
C VAL A 27 2.23 -0.04 17.51
N ALA A 28 1.66 -0.68 16.49
CA ALA A 28 1.22 -2.07 16.58
C ALA A 28 2.39 -3.02 16.85
N LEU A 29 3.47 -2.92 16.07
CA LEU A 29 4.69 -3.72 16.29
C LEU A 29 5.35 -3.40 17.64
N GLY A 30 5.35 -2.14 18.07
CA GLY A 30 5.88 -1.72 19.36
C GLY A 30 5.14 -2.35 20.54
N LEU A 31 3.81 -2.36 20.51
CA LEU A 31 2.99 -2.99 21.55
C LEU A 31 3.18 -4.51 21.59
N ILE A 32 3.28 -5.16 20.43
CA ILE A 32 3.57 -6.60 20.33
C ILE A 32 4.96 -6.90 20.89
N ALA A 33 5.96 -6.11 20.52
CA ALA A 33 7.33 -6.26 21.01
C ALA A 33 7.40 -6.07 22.54
N ILE A 34 6.72 -5.07 23.09
CA ILE A 34 6.61 -4.85 24.54
C ILE A 34 6.01 -6.10 25.21
N GLY A 35 4.93 -6.67 24.67
CA GLY A 35 4.34 -7.91 25.18
C GLY A 35 5.34 -9.08 25.20
N ILE A 36 6.14 -9.24 24.14
CA ILE A 36 7.19 -10.26 24.05
C ILE A 36 8.32 -10.01 25.07
N LEU A 37 8.71 -8.74 25.27
CA LEU A 37 9.74 -8.37 26.25
C LEU A 37 9.31 -8.71 27.68
N PHE A 38 8.05 -8.45 28.03
CA PHE A 38 7.49 -8.84 29.33
C PHE A 38 7.42 -10.37 29.54
N SER A 39 7.40 -11.16 28.46
CA SER A 39 7.44 -12.62 28.51
C SER A 39 8.82 -13.19 28.87
N GLY A 40 9.90 -12.40 28.84
CA GLY A 40 11.22 -12.75 29.39
C GLY A 40 12.15 -13.60 28.50
N LYS A 41 11.67 -14.26 27.44
CA LYS A 41 12.51 -15.03 26.50
C LYS A 41 12.23 -14.68 25.03
N ILE A 42 12.82 -13.58 24.57
CA ILE A 42 12.70 -13.10 23.17
C ILE A 42 13.14 -14.16 22.16
N THR A 43 14.18 -14.93 22.49
CA THR A 43 14.72 -15.99 21.61
C THR A 43 13.72 -17.10 21.32
N ALA A 44 12.69 -17.29 22.16
CA ALA A 44 11.65 -18.29 21.94
C ALA A 44 10.68 -17.89 20.82
N PHE A 45 10.64 -16.60 20.45
CA PHE A 45 9.77 -16.08 19.40
C PHE A 45 10.49 -15.94 18.06
N PHE A 46 11.77 -16.30 17.97
CA PHE A 46 12.55 -16.23 16.74
C PHE A 46 12.80 -17.64 16.20
N ASP A 47 11.97 -18.05 15.24
CA ASP A 47 12.07 -19.37 14.62
C ASP A 47 12.14 -19.23 13.09
N LEU A 48 13.30 -19.56 12.52
CA LEU A 48 13.57 -19.42 11.09
C LEU A 48 12.67 -20.32 10.23
N PRO A 49 12.42 -21.61 10.58
CA PRO A 49 11.44 -22.44 9.88
C PRO A 49 10.04 -21.82 9.83
N SER A 50 9.54 -21.31 10.96
CA SER A 50 8.23 -20.66 11.05
C SER A 50 8.13 -19.46 10.13
N PHE A 51 9.18 -18.63 10.12
CA PHE A 51 9.26 -17.47 9.24
C PHE A 51 9.26 -17.87 7.77
N ALA A 52 10.04 -18.89 7.40
CA ALA A 52 10.11 -19.40 6.03
C ALA A 52 8.77 -19.98 5.55
N ILE A 53 8.04 -20.72 6.40
CA ILE A 53 6.71 -21.26 6.08
C ILE A 53 5.73 -20.13 5.82
N VAL A 54 5.67 -19.14 6.71
CA VAL A 54 4.70 -18.04 6.60
C VAL A 54 5.05 -17.12 5.44
N VAL A 55 6.26 -16.54 5.43
CA VAL A 55 6.63 -15.52 4.43
C VAL A 55 6.87 -16.16 3.07
N GLY A 56 7.63 -17.26 3.02
CA GLY A 56 7.88 -18.00 1.79
C GLY A 56 6.61 -18.64 1.22
N GLY A 57 5.77 -19.23 2.08
CA GLY A 57 4.49 -19.79 1.67
C GLY A 57 3.51 -18.73 1.18
N THR A 58 3.43 -17.57 1.85
CA THR A 58 2.58 -16.45 1.40
C THR A 58 3.04 -15.93 0.04
N PHE A 59 4.35 -15.75 -0.13
CA PHE A 59 4.92 -15.30 -1.40
C PHE A 59 4.64 -16.31 -2.53
N GLY A 60 4.86 -17.61 -2.27
CA GLY A 60 4.58 -18.69 -3.23
C GLY A 60 3.10 -18.80 -3.58
N ALA A 61 2.20 -18.72 -2.60
CA ALA A 61 0.75 -18.74 -2.81
C ALA A 61 0.27 -17.50 -3.59
N THR A 62 0.88 -16.34 -3.33
CA THR A 62 0.57 -15.10 -4.07
C THR A 62 1.04 -15.18 -5.51
N LEU A 63 2.21 -15.79 -5.78
CA LEU A 63 2.71 -16.05 -7.13
C LEU A 63 1.85 -17.04 -7.93
N ALA A 64 1.08 -17.89 -7.26
CA ALA A 64 0.12 -18.76 -7.94
C ALA A 64 -1.05 -17.96 -8.55
N ASN A 65 -1.37 -16.79 -7.99
CA ASN A 65 -2.44 -15.93 -8.47
C ASN A 65 -1.97 -14.77 -9.35
N TYR A 66 -0.71 -14.34 -9.20
CA TYR A 66 -0.17 -13.13 -9.84
C TYR A 66 1.22 -13.36 -10.43
N SER A 67 1.53 -12.68 -11.54
CA SER A 67 2.86 -12.77 -12.14
C SER A 67 3.90 -12.04 -11.28
N ILE A 68 5.18 -12.42 -11.42
CA ILE A 68 6.28 -11.71 -10.75
C ILE A 68 6.32 -10.22 -11.11
N SER A 69 5.83 -9.87 -12.31
CA SER A 69 5.71 -8.49 -12.77
C SER A 69 4.66 -7.74 -11.96
N ASP A 70 3.50 -8.35 -11.71
CA ASP A 70 2.44 -7.75 -10.90
C ASP A 70 2.91 -7.52 -9.45
N LEU A 71 3.66 -8.45 -8.86
CA LEU A 71 4.23 -8.26 -7.52
C LEU A 71 5.23 -7.11 -7.46
N ARG A 72 6.13 -7.00 -8.45
CA ARG A 72 7.08 -5.89 -8.53
C ARG A 72 6.37 -4.55 -8.73
N HIS A 73 5.36 -4.52 -9.58
CA HIS A 73 4.54 -3.32 -9.76
C HIS A 73 3.80 -2.95 -8.49
N ALA A 74 3.15 -3.90 -7.81
CA ALA A 74 2.46 -3.65 -6.55
C ALA A 74 3.42 -3.06 -5.49
N TRP A 75 4.61 -3.64 -5.37
CA TRP A 75 5.65 -3.14 -4.47
C TRP A 75 6.13 -1.73 -4.85
N SER A 76 6.38 -1.46 -6.14
CA SER A 76 6.79 -0.13 -6.61
C SER A 76 5.70 0.92 -6.39
N THR A 77 4.44 0.57 -6.68
CA THR A 77 3.29 1.45 -6.46
C THR A 77 3.12 1.77 -4.99
N MET A 78 3.27 0.77 -4.11
CA MET A 78 3.29 0.98 -2.66
C MET A 78 4.35 1.99 -2.24
N GLN A 79 5.60 1.83 -2.70
CA GLN A 79 6.67 2.77 -2.36
C GLN A 79 6.39 4.18 -2.89
N SER A 80 5.79 4.30 -4.07
CA SER A 80 5.40 5.59 -4.64
C SER A 80 4.33 6.25 -3.78
N VAL A 81 3.30 5.50 -3.38
CA VAL A 81 2.20 6.01 -2.55
C VAL A 81 2.71 6.47 -1.18
N LEU A 82 3.58 5.70 -0.53
CA LEU A 82 4.16 6.07 0.78
C LEU A 82 5.04 7.33 0.72
N LYS A 83 5.64 7.63 -0.44
CA LYS A 83 6.50 8.80 -0.65
C LYS A 83 5.74 10.01 -1.20
N SER A 84 4.55 9.80 -1.76
CA SER A 84 3.81 10.85 -2.43
C SER A 84 3.23 11.84 -1.42
N PRO A 85 3.28 13.15 -1.72
CA PRO A 85 2.61 14.15 -0.90
C PRO A 85 1.10 13.94 -0.91
N ASP A 86 0.41 14.49 0.09
CA ASP A 86 -1.04 14.42 0.17
C ASP A 86 -1.72 15.05 -1.04
N PHE A 87 -2.79 14.41 -1.49
CA PHE A 87 -3.61 14.91 -2.59
C PHE A 87 -4.27 16.22 -2.15
N ARG A 88 -4.04 17.30 -2.90
CA ARG A 88 -4.62 18.63 -2.65
C ARG A 88 -5.56 19.01 -3.79
N PRO A 89 -6.84 18.58 -3.74
CA PRO A 89 -7.79 18.81 -4.83
C PRO A 89 -7.98 20.30 -5.13
N PHE A 90 -8.01 21.12 -4.09
CA PHE A 90 -8.20 22.57 -4.24
C PHE A 90 -7.06 23.24 -5.02
N GLU A 91 -5.81 22.85 -4.77
CA GLU A 91 -4.66 23.38 -5.50
C GLU A 91 -4.69 22.96 -6.97
N ARG A 92 -5.07 21.71 -7.27
CA ARG A 92 -5.26 21.25 -8.66
C ARG A 92 -6.35 22.04 -9.38
N ILE A 93 -7.48 22.30 -8.73
CA ILE A 93 -8.58 23.10 -9.32
C ILE A 93 -8.09 24.53 -9.61
N GLN A 94 -7.42 25.17 -8.66
CA GLN A 94 -6.88 26.51 -8.85
C GLN A 94 -5.88 26.56 -10.00
N TYR A 95 -5.01 25.55 -10.08
CA TYR A 95 -4.05 25.42 -11.19
C TYR A 95 -4.74 25.26 -12.55
N MET A 96 -5.79 24.42 -12.65
CA MET A 96 -6.58 24.29 -13.89
C MET A 96 -7.27 25.60 -14.30
N VAL A 97 -7.79 26.37 -13.33
CA VAL A 97 -8.39 27.69 -13.61
C VAL A 97 -7.34 28.68 -14.10
N GLN A 98 -6.17 28.73 -13.47
CA GLN A 98 -5.05 29.58 -13.89
C GLN A 98 -4.57 29.20 -15.30
N LEU A 99 -4.43 27.91 -15.58
CA LEU A 99 -4.06 27.39 -16.89
C LEU A 99 -5.07 27.84 -17.96
N SER A 100 -6.37 27.74 -17.69
CA SER A 100 -7.42 28.24 -18.59
C SER A 100 -7.29 29.74 -18.88
N GLN A 101 -6.97 30.55 -17.87
CA GLN A 101 -6.76 31.99 -18.03
C GLN A 101 -5.52 32.31 -18.86
N MET A 102 -4.42 31.57 -18.65
CA MET A 102 -3.18 31.73 -19.43
C MET A 102 -3.40 31.38 -20.89
N VAL A 103 -4.08 30.25 -21.17
CA VAL A 103 -4.40 29.81 -22.54
C VAL A 103 -5.30 30.82 -23.27
N LYS A 104 -6.28 31.45 -22.59
CA LYS A 104 -7.10 32.52 -23.20
C LYS A 104 -6.29 33.73 -23.66
N ARG A 105 -5.15 34.02 -23.02
CA ARG A 105 -4.30 35.19 -23.33
C ARG A 105 -3.18 34.87 -24.31
N GLY A 106 -2.53 33.72 -24.14
CA GLY A 106 -1.33 33.33 -24.90
C GLY A 106 -1.55 32.26 -25.95
N GLY A 107 -2.77 31.71 -26.07
CA GLY A 107 -3.11 30.73 -27.09
C GLY A 107 -2.37 29.39 -26.94
N VAL A 108 -2.10 28.73 -28.07
CA VAL A 108 -1.51 27.38 -28.13
C VAL A 108 -0.08 27.32 -27.62
N LEU A 109 0.71 28.40 -27.76
CA LEU A 109 2.10 28.44 -27.30
C LEU A 109 2.23 28.17 -25.80
N VAL A 110 1.25 28.63 -25.01
CA VAL A 110 1.19 28.37 -23.56
C VAL A 110 0.95 26.90 -23.28
N LEU A 111 0.14 26.21 -24.08
CA LEU A 111 -0.11 24.78 -23.91
C LEU A 111 1.17 23.97 -24.12
N GLU A 112 1.97 24.31 -25.14
CA GLU A 112 3.25 23.65 -25.41
C GLU A 112 4.33 23.91 -24.35
N GLU A 113 4.33 25.10 -23.76
CA GLU A 113 5.26 25.43 -22.67
C GLU A 113 4.86 24.66 -21.41
N GLN A 114 3.57 24.67 -21.07
CA GLN A 114 3.04 24.00 -19.89
C GLN A 114 3.09 22.46 -20.01
N SER A 115 2.94 21.89 -21.20
CA SER A 115 3.12 20.46 -21.42
C SER A 115 4.58 20.03 -21.13
N ARG A 116 5.55 20.80 -21.61
CA ARG A 116 6.98 20.56 -21.37
C ARG A 116 7.38 20.72 -19.90
N SER A 117 6.77 21.66 -19.18
CA SER A 117 7.06 21.87 -17.74
C SER A 117 6.26 20.95 -16.80
N SER A 118 5.17 20.33 -17.27
CA SER A 118 4.33 19.48 -16.43
C SER A 118 5.04 18.18 -16.04
N SER A 119 5.15 17.92 -14.74
CA SER A 119 5.66 16.65 -14.21
C SER A 119 4.63 15.52 -14.27
N ASP A 120 3.33 15.85 -14.37
CA ASP A 120 2.24 14.88 -14.42
C ASP A 120 2.03 14.41 -15.88
N PRO A 121 2.28 13.11 -16.18
CA PRO A 121 2.10 12.57 -17.53
C PRO A 121 0.65 12.68 -18.04
N PHE A 122 -0.33 12.56 -17.15
CA PHE A 122 -1.75 12.64 -17.52
C PHE A 122 -2.12 14.04 -18.01
N LEU A 123 -1.67 15.06 -17.28
CA LEU A 123 -1.89 16.44 -17.68
C LEU A 123 -1.11 16.78 -18.95
N ARG A 124 0.14 16.31 -19.06
CA ARG A 124 0.96 16.53 -20.26
C ARG A 124 0.28 16.01 -21.52
N LEU A 125 -0.22 14.77 -21.47
CA LEU A 125 -0.96 14.15 -22.56
C LEU A 125 -2.19 14.98 -22.95
N ALA A 126 -2.96 15.46 -21.96
CA ALA A 126 -4.13 16.31 -22.20
C ALA A 126 -3.77 17.64 -22.89
N LEU A 127 -2.66 18.27 -22.48
CA LEU A 127 -2.19 19.54 -23.06
C LEU A 127 -1.65 19.36 -24.49
N GLU A 128 -0.87 18.31 -24.73
CA GLU A 128 -0.35 17.98 -26.06
C GLU A 128 -1.48 17.74 -27.06
N MET A 129 -2.44 16.88 -26.71
CA MET A 129 -3.59 16.60 -27.57
C MET A 129 -4.46 17.84 -27.83
N THR A 130 -4.54 18.76 -26.86
CA THR A 130 -5.26 20.03 -27.04
C THR A 130 -4.48 20.97 -27.98
N ALA A 131 -3.16 21.02 -27.87
CA ALA A 131 -2.30 21.82 -28.75
C ALA A 131 -2.32 21.29 -30.20
N ASP A 132 -2.37 19.98 -30.38
CA ASP A 132 -2.46 19.30 -31.68
C ASP A 132 -3.83 19.46 -32.36
N GLY A 133 -4.81 20.06 -31.69
CA GLY A 133 -6.12 20.39 -32.26
C GLY A 133 -7.11 19.23 -32.27
N HIS A 134 -6.93 18.20 -31.44
CA HIS A 134 -7.90 17.12 -31.29
C HIS A 134 -9.27 17.64 -30.80
N SER A 135 -10.33 16.96 -31.20
CA SER A 135 -11.69 17.32 -30.77
C SER A 135 -11.92 17.00 -29.29
N ALA A 136 -12.68 17.84 -28.58
CA ALA A 136 -12.98 17.62 -27.16
C ALA A 136 -13.58 16.22 -26.84
N PRO A 137 -14.49 15.64 -27.66
CA PRO A 137 -14.98 14.29 -27.44
C PRO A 137 -13.90 13.21 -27.55
N GLU A 138 -12.97 13.38 -28.48
CA GLU A 138 -11.85 12.46 -28.67
C GLU A 138 -10.87 12.54 -27.49
N ILE A 139 -10.52 13.76 -27.08
CA ILE A 139 -9.65 13.99 -25.92
C ILE A 139 -10.23 13.33 -24.67
N LYS A 140 -11.50 13.60 -24.41
CA LYS A 140 -12.23 13.01 -23.29
C LYS A 140 -12.18 11.49 -23.31
N ARG A 141 -12.46 10.86 -24.46
CA ARG A 141 -12.44 9.39 -24.61
C ARG A 141 -11.06 8.80 -24.31
N ILE A 142 -9.99 9.42 -24.79
CA ILE A 142 -8.62 8.96 -24.56
C ILE A 142 -8.26 9.10 -23.07
N LEU A 143 -8.53 10.26 -22.47
CA LEU A 143 -8.24 10.49 -21.05
C LEU A 143 -9.08 9.58 -20.14
N GLU A 144 -10.35 9.31 -20.46
CA GLU A 144 -11.18 8.34 -19.74
C GLU A 144 -10.62 6.91 -19.83
N THR A 145 -10.05 6.55 -20.98
CA THR A 145 -9.39 5.26 -21.16
C THR A 145 -8.12 5.18 -20.33
N GLU A 146 -7.29 6.23 -20.34
CA GLU A 146 -6.06 6.28 -19.54
C GLU A 146 -6.36 6.24 -18.04
N MET A 147 -7.38 6.98 -17.57
CA MET A 147 -7.84 6.90 -16.18
C MET A 147 -8.27 5.48 -15.80
N ARG A 148 -9.03 4.79 -16.66
CA ARG A 148 -9.45 3.40 -16.42
C ARG A 148 -8.24 2.46 -16.32
N VAL A 149 -7.31 2.55 -17.25
CA VAL A 149 -6.09 1.71 -17.24
C VAL A 149 -5.24 1.98 -16.01
N SER A 150 -5.09 3.24 -15.61
CA SER A 150 -4.38 3.63 -14.39
C SER A 150 -5.05 3.06 -13.14
N ASN A 151 -6.37 3.22 -13.03
CA ASN A 151 -7.16 2.68 -11.93
C ASN A 151 -7.09 1.15 -11.86
N ASP A 152 -7.20 0.45 -13.00
CA ASP A 152 -7.10 -1.01 -13.05
C ASP A 152 -5.72 -1.51 -12.57
N ARG A 153 -4.64 -0.78 -12.91
CA ARG A 153 -3.28 -1.08 -12.40
C ARG A 153 -3.17 -0.84 -10.90
N ALA A 154 -3.75 0.24 -10.38
CA ALA A 154 -3.76 0.54 -8.96
C ALA A 154 -4.58 -0.50 -8.16
N LEU A 155 -5.76 -0.86 -8.65
CA LEU A 155 -6.60 -1.91 -8.07
C LEU A 155 -5.91 -3.27 -8.08
N ARG A 156 -5.19 -3.62 -9.16
CA ARG A 156 -4.39 -4.84 -9.19
C ARG A 156 -3.31 -4.83 -8.10
N ALA A 157 -2.64 -3.70 -7.89
CA ALA A 157 -1.67 -3.57 -6.80
C ALA A 157 -2.31 -3.79 -5.41
N VAL A 158 -3.50 -3.22 -5.17
CA VAL A 158 -4.28 -3.47 -3.94
C VAL A 158 -4.57 -4.95 -3.76
N GLN A 159 -5.09 -5.61 -4.80
CA GLN A 159 -5.49 -7.02 -4.76
C GLN A 159 -4.32 -7.96 -4.44
N VAL A 160 -3.10 -7.65 -4.92
CA VAL A 160 -1.89 -8.42 -4.58
C VAL A 160 -1.67 -8.43 -3.06
N PHE A 161 -1.72 -7.28 -2.39
CA PHE A 161 -1.53 -7.19 -0.94
C PHE A 161 -2.70 -7.78 -0.16
N GLU A 162 -3.95 -7.62 -0.62
CA GLU A 162 -5.13 -8.26 0.01
C GLU A 162 -5.01 -9.79 -0.07
N THR A 163 -4.65 -10.32 -1.23
CA THR A 163 -4.48 -11.76 -1.43
C THR A 163 -3.36 -12.32 -0.57
N ALA A 164 -2.21 -11.64 -0.55
CA ALA A 164 -1.11 -12.01 0.34
C ALA A 164 -1.53 -11.96 1.82
N GLY A 165 -2.30 -10.94 2.21
CA GLY A 165 -2.86 -10.80 3.55
C GLY A 165 -3.84 -11.90 3.92
N CYS A 166 -4.61 -12.43 2.96
CA CYS A 166 -5.46 -13.61 3.17
C CYS A 166 -4.67 -14.91 3.29
N PHE A 167 -3.57 -15.06 2.55
CA PHE A 167 -2.76 -16.27 2.59
C PHE A 167 -1.90 -16.36 3.86
N ALA A 168 -1.32 -15.26 4.35
CA ALA A 168 -0.42 -15.28 5.50
C ALA A 168 -0.96 -16.00 6.76
N PRO A 169 -2.21 -15.78 7.21
CA PRO A 169 -2.78 -16.49 8.35
C PRO A 169 -3.05 -17.96 8.04
N ALA A 170 -3.46 -18.28 6.80
CA ALA A 170 -3.70 -19.65 6.36
C ALA A 170 -2.39 -20.47 6.35
N LEU A 171 -1.28 -19.89 5.88
CA LEU A 171 0.05 -20.51 5.98
C LEU A 171 0.51 -20.64 7.44
N GLY A 172 0.16 -19.67 8.30
CA GLY A 172 0.36 -19.77 9.75
C GLY A 172 -0.31 -21.00 10.35
N LEU A 173 -1.58 -21.25 9.98
CA LEU A 173 -2.36 -22.42 10.40
C LEU A 173 -1.75 -23.74 9.89
N ILE A 174 -1.26 -23.77 8.64
CA ILE A 174 -0.54 -24.92 8.10
C ILE A 174 0.74 -25.18 8.91
N GLY A 175 1.47 -24.14 9.29
CA GLY A 175 2.61 -24.24 10.20
C GLY A 175 2.24 -24.84 11.56
N THR A 176 1.07 -24.48 12.09
CA THR A 176 0.52 -25.08 13.32
C THR A 176 0.33 -26.57 13.18
N LEU A 177 -0.23 -27.02 12.05
CA LEU A 177 -0.42 -28.44 11.76
C LEU A 177 0.93 -29.18 11.67
N ILE A 178 1.94 -28.58 11.05
CA ILE A 178 3.29 -29.15 10.98
C ILE A 178 3.87 -29.34 12.39
N GLY A 179 3.79 -28.32 13.25
CA GLY A 179 4.29 -28.40 14.62
C GLY A 179 3.53 -29.42 15.47
N LEU A 180 2.21 -29.53 15.28
CA LEU A 180 1.39 -30.57 15.94
C LEU A 180 1.78 -31.98 15.49
N ILE A 181 2.02 -32.20 14.19
CA ILE A 181 2.48 -33.51 13.68
C ILE A 181 3.83 -33.89 14.29
N GLN A 182 4.78 -32.94 14.36
CA GLN A 182 6.08 -33.16 14.99
C GLN A 182 5.96 -33.48 16.49
N MET A 183 5.07 -32.76 17.18
CA MET A 183 4.76 -32.98 18.59
C MET A 183 4.21 -34.38 18.84
N LEU A 184 3.22 -34.80 18.05
CA LEU A 184 2.59 -36.12 18.14
C LEU A 184 3.59 -37.25 17.88
N GLY A 185 4.53 -37.06 16.95
CA GLY A 185 5.61 -38.02 16.68
C GLY A 185 6.60 -38.21 17.84
N SER A 186 6.64 -37.27 18.80
CA SER A 186 7.61 -37.26 19.90
C SER A 186 6.98 -37.43 21.29
N LEU A 187 5.72 -37.87 21.37
CA LEU A 187 4.96 -37.99 22.62
C LEU A 187 5.62 -38.88 23.68
N ASN A 188 6.42 -39.86 23.26
CA ASN A 188 7.12 -40.78 24.14
C ASN A 188 8.28 -40.11 24.91
N ASN A 189 8.66 -38.88 24.53
CA ASN A 189 9.68 -38.09 25.21
C ASN A 189 9.16 -36.66 25.49
N PRO A 190 8.71 -36.36 26.72
CA PRO A 190 8.20 -35.04 27.10
C PRO A 190 9.15 -33.87 26.79
N ALA A 191 10.47 -34.09 26.80
CA ALA A 191 11.46 -33.06 26.47
C ALA A 191 11.45 -32.68 24.98
N ALA A 192 11.02 -33.59 24.10
CA ALA A 192 10.96 -33.39 22.65
C ALA A 192 9.63 -32.78 22.16
N VAL A 193 8.63 -32.66 23.04
CA VAL A 193 7.32 -32.06 22.74
C VAL A 193 7.40 -30.54 22.63
N GLY A 194 8.22 -29.90 23.47
CA GLY A 194 8.36 -28.44 23.55
C GLY A 194 8.69 -27.74 22.21
N PRO A 195 9.67 -28.22 21.44
CA PRO A 195 10.02 -27.63 20.13
C PRO A 195 8.86 -27.64 19.11
N GLY A 196 8.10 -28.74 19.01
CA GLY A 196 6.98 -28.83 18.07
C GLY A 196 5.81 -27.90 18.44
N MET A 197 5.54 -27.77 19.74
CA MET A 197 4.56 -26.81 20.25
C MET A 197 4.99 -25.35 20.02
N ALA A 198 6.28 -25.04 20.23
CA ALA A 198 6.81 -23.71 19.97
C ALA A 198 6.70 -23.33 18.50
N LEU A 199 7.09 -24.23 17.58
CA LEU A 199 6.91 -24.05 16.13
C LEU A 199 5.46 -23.69 15.80
N ALA A 200 4.50 -24.49 16.29
CA ALA A 200 3.09 -24.31 15.99
C ALA A 200 2.51 -22.95 16.44
N LEU A 201 2.92 -22.47 17.62
CA LEU A 201 2.45 -21.19 18.15
C LEU A 201 3.11 -20.01 17.44
N VAL A 202 4.42 -20.10 17.17
CA VAL A 202 5.18 -19.03 16.51
C VAL A 202 4.77 -18.87 15.04
N THR A 203 4.49 -19.94 14.30
CA THR A 203 3.96 -19.85 12.93
C THR A 203 2.64 -19.09 12.88
N THR A 204 1.74 -19.39 13.83
CA THR A 204 0.43 -18.74 13.92
C THR A 204 0.57 -17.26 14.22
N LEU A 205 1.45 -16.91 15.17
CA LEU A 205 1.76 -15.53 15.51
C LEU A 205 2.31 -14.75 14.30
N TYR A 206 3.28 -15.32 13.59
CA TYR A 206 3.86 -14.69 12.41
C TYR A 206 2.83 -14.47 11.30
N GLY A 207 1.98 -15.46 11.02
CA GLY A 207 0.91 -15.32 10.03
C GLY A 207 -0.05 -14.18 10.37
N ALA A 208 -0.47 -14.10 11.63
CA ALA A 208 -1.37 -13.05 12.11
C ALA A 208 -0.74 -11.64 12.03
N ILE A 209 0.53 -11.50 12.46
CA ILE A 209 1.26 -10.22 12.40
C ILE A 209 1.46 -9.80 10.95
N PHE A 210 1.98 -10.70 10.11
CA PHE A 210 2.32 -10.38 8.73
C PHE A 210 1.09 -9.95 7.93
N ALA A 211 -0.05 -10.64 8.11
CA ALA A 211 -1.31 -10.26 7.50
C ALA A 211 -1.86 -8.93 8.01
N ASN A 212 -2.13 -8.85 9.31
CA ASN A 212 -2.98 -7.80 9.88
C ASN A 212 -2.22 -6.52 10.22
N VAL A 213 -0.92 -6.61 10.48
CA VAL A 213 -0.09 -5.46 10.85
C VAL A 213 0.64 -4.88 9.64
N ILE A 214 0.95 -5.71 8.63
CA ILE A 214 1.77 -5.29 7.50
C ILE A 214 0.95 -5.27 6.21
N LEU A 215 0.50 -6.42 5.70
CA LEU A 215 -0.06 -6.54 4.35
C LEU A 215 -1.44 -5.87 4.17
N LEU A 216 -2.37 -6.07 5.09
CA LEU A 216 -3.73 -5.53 4.97
C LEU A 216 -3.79 -4.00 5.18
N PRO A 217 -3.10 -3.40 6.17
CA PRO A 217 -3.03 -1.94 6.27
C PRO A 217 -2.41 -1.30 5.03
N MET A 218 -1.41 -1.96 4.46
CA MET A 218 -0.79 -1.59 3.19
C MET A 218 -1.79 -1.59 2.03
N ALA A 219 -2.56 -2.68 1.87
CA ALA A 219 -3.61 -2.76 0.86
C ALA A 219 -4.68 -1.66 1.03
N GLY A 220 -5.13 -1.45 2.27
CA GLY A 220 -6.13 -0.42 2.58
C GLY A 220 -5.63 0.98 2.23
N LYS A 221 -4.36 1.30 2.50
CA LYS A 221 -3.80 2.59 2.13
C LYS A 221 -3.70 2.80 0.63
N LEU A 222 -3.27 1.78 -0.11
CA LEU A 222 -3.25 1.81 -1.57
C LEU A 222 -4.66 2.06 -2.14
N ARG A 223 -5.69 1.42 -1.58
CA ARG A 223 -7.09 1.60 -2.01
C ARG A 223 -7.56 3.04 -1.81
N ILE A 224 -7.37 3.60 -0.62
CA ILE A 224 -7.73 5.01 -0.34
C ILE A 224 -7.05 5.94 -1.35
N ARG A 225 -5.75 5.72 -1.59
CA ARG A 225 -4.97 6.55 -2.51
C ARG A 225 -5.38 6.36 -3.98
N SER A 226 -5.87 5.19 -4.37
CA SER A 226 -6.43 4.98 -5.71
C SER A 226 -7.78 5.66 -5.91
N GLU A 227 -8.57 5.81 -4.85
CA GLU A 227 -9.85 6.53 -4.90
C GLU A 227 -9.67 8.06 -4.93
N GLU A 228 -8.54 8.55 -4.40
CA GLU A 228 -8.17 9.97 -4.40
C GLU A 228 -7.46 10.44 -5.70
N ALA A 229 -6.90 9.52 -6.48
CA ALA A 229 -6.08 9.80 -7.67
C ALA A 229 -6.90 9.99 -8.95
#